data_AF-A0A7W2ARM4-F1
#
_entry.id   AF-A0A7W2ARM4-F1
#
_cell.length_a   1.000
_cell.length_b   1.000
_cell.length_c   1.000
_cell.angle_alpha   90.00
_cell.angle_beta   90.00
_cell.angle_gamma   90.00
#
_symmetry.space_group_name_H-M   'P 1'
#
loop_
_entity.id
_entity.type
_entity.pdbx_description
1 polymer ?
#
loop_
_entity_poly.entity_id
_entity_poly.type
_entity_poly.pdbx_seq_one_letter_code
_entity_poly.pdbx_strand_id
1 'polypeptide(L)'
;MAHKKKECFTFLKGQKMVSGKIGEEPDCYLFGFVFSNYELIVHCPWRIRHANKILMGSDDLKASKITYRQIYDLLRNKKIVNIYLNDELSSDLYIGFDGNIILELFQVSSWFEAWELRELRLDGHVITALPGGELDEL
;
A
#
# COMPACT_ATOMS: atom_id res chain seq x y z
N MET A 1 -20.61 4.51 12.29
CA MET A 1 -19.97 3.36 12.97
C MET A 1 -18.49 3.42 12.61
N ALA A 2 -17.59 3.28 13.58
CA ALA A 2 -16.17 3.19 13.27
C ALA A 2 -15.89 1.77 12.77
N HIS A 3 -15.51 1.62 11.49
CA HIS A 3 -15.15 0.33 10.91
C HIS A 3 -14.04 -0.34 11.70
N LYS A 4 -14.18 -1.65 11.97
CA LYS A 4 -13.22 -2.37 12.80
C LYS A 4 -11.98 -2.67 11.96
N LYS A 5 -10.87 -2.00 12.28
CA LYS A 5 -9.57 -2.31 11.70
C LYS A 5 -8.95 -3.49 12.45
N LYS A 6 -8.63 -4.57 11.74
CA LYS A 6 -7.95 -5.74 12.29
C LYS A 6 -6.49 -5.69 11.93
N GLU A 7 -5.60 -5.91 12.90
CA GLU A 7 -4.18 -6.03 12.62
C GLU A 7 -3.93 -7.27 11.76
N CYS A 8 -3.16 -7.11 10.69
CA CYS A 8 -2.87 -8.16 9.71
C CYS A 8 -1.40 -8.12 9.28
N PHE A 9 -0.98 -9.11 8.49
CA PHE A 9 0.35 -9.19 7.85
C PHE A 9 1.52 -8.84 8.78
N THR A 10 1.47 -9.34 10.02
CA THR A 10 2.44 -8.97 11.07
C THR A 10 3.88 -9.34 10.74
N PHE A 11 4.10 -10.26 9.80
CA PHE A 11 5.41 -10.63 9.26
C PHE A 11 6.11 -9.47 8.51
N LEU A 12 5.38 -8.42 8.11
CA LEU A 12 5.95 -7.20 7.53
C LEU A 12 6.52 -6.22 8.56
N LYS A 13 6.14 -6.35 9.85
CA LYS A 13 6.61 -5.43 10.89
C LYS A 13 8.13 -5.45 11.00
N GLY A 14 8.71 -4.26 11.11
CA GLY A 14 10.16 -4.05 11.20
C GLY A 14 10.89 -4.03 9.86
N GLN A 15 10.26 -4.47 8.77
CA GLN A 15 10.85 -4.38 7.43
C GLN A 15 10.93 -2.92 6.98
N LYS A 16 12.00 -2.59 6.27
CA LYS A 16 12.26 -1.25 5.75
C LYS A 16 11.88 -1.16 4.29
N MET A 17 11.36 0.00 3.88
CA MET A 17 11.24 0.35 2.47
C MET A 17 12.64 0.59 1.89
N VAL A 18 12.98 -0.17 0.86
CA VAL A 18 14.30 -0.19 0.20
C VAL A 18 14.26 0.63 -1.08
N SER A 19 13.25 0.39 -1.92
CA SER A 19 13.08 1.06 -3.21
C SER A 19 11.62 1.11 -3.62
N GLY A 20 11.34 1.90 -4.66
CA GLY A 20 10.04 1.95 -5.32
C GLY A 20 10.11 1.37 -6.72
N LYS A 21 8.97 0.92 -7.25
CA LYS A 21 8.79 0.47 -8.65
C LYS A 21 7.67 1.26 -9.28
N ILE A 22 7.82 1.69 -10.53
CA ILE A 22 6.77 2.38 -11.27
C ILE A 22 6.38 1.45 -12.41
N GLY A 23 5.08 1.29 -12.65
CA GLY A 23 4.61 0.58 -13.84
C GLY A 23 5.10 1.24 -15.12
N GLU A 24 5.29 0.45 -16.18
CA GLU A 24 5.61 0.98 -17.50
C GLU A 24 4.40 1.63 -18.19
N GLU A 25 3.19 1.36 -17.69
CA GLU A 25 1.95 1.92 -18.23
C GLU A 25 1.63 3.32 -17.67
N PRO A 26 0.94 4.18 -18.46
CA PRO A 26 0.58 5.54 -18.07
C PRO A 26 -0.46 5.62 -16.92
N ASP A 27 -0.79 4.50 -16.28
CA ASP A 27 -1.74 4.49 -15.18
C ASP A 27 -1.11 5.01 -13.89
N CYS A 28 -1.63 6.15 -13.44
CA CYS A 28 -1.23 6.87 -12.23
C CYS A 28 -1.39 6.08 -10.93
N TYR A 29 -2.01 4.90 -10.98
CA TYR A 29 -2.19 4.03 -9.83
C TYR A 29 -1.18 2.91 -9.75
N LEU A 30 -0.41 2.61 -10.80
CA LEU A 30 0.50 1.47 -10.82
C LEU A 30 1.88 1.84 -10.27
N PHE A 31 2.08 1.58 -8.99
CA PHE A 31 3.37 1.74 -8.34
C PHE A 31 3.55 0.74 -7.21
N GLY A 32 4.81 0.44 -6.89
CA GLY A 32 5.18 -0.58 -5.94
C GLY A 32 6.18 -0.09 -4.91
N PHE A 33 6.10 -0.71 -3.73
CA PHE A 33 7.04 -0.54 -2.63
C PHE A 33 7.78 -1.84 -2.41
N VAL A 34 9.11 -1.79 -2.48
CA VAL A 34 9.97 -2.94 -2.21
C VAL A 34 10.47 -2.84 -0.78
N PHE A 35 10.14 -3.86 0.01
CA PHE A 35 10.67 -4.10 1.35
C PHE A 35 11.77 -5.15 1.29
N SER A 36 12.37 -5.47 2.44
CA SER A 36 13.49 -6.42 2.50
C SER A 36 13.15 -7.80 1.94
N ASN A 37 11.96 -8.33 2.24
CA ASN A 37 11.55 -9.67 1.83
C ASN A 37 10.24 -9.68 1.04
N TYR A 38 9.60 -8.53 0.85
CA TYR A 38 8.27 -8.43 0.24
C TYR A 38 8.19 -7.24 -0.70
N GLU A 39 7.24 -7.30 -1.60
CA GLU A 39 6.85 -6.23 -2.50
C GLU A 39 5.35 -5.98 -2.34
N LEU A 40 4.98 -4.71 -2.20
CA LEU A 40 3.59 -4.28 -2.28
C LEU A 40 3.39 -3.58 -3.62
N ILE A 41 2.47 -4.08 -4.43
CA ILE A 41 2.04 -3.43 -5.67
C ILE A 41 0.69 -2.79 -5.41
N VAL A 42 0.51 -1.55 -5.84
CA VAL A 42 -0.71 -0.77 -5.67
C VAL A 42 -1.30 -0.50 -7.05
N HIS A 43 -2.62 -0.62 -7.15
CA HIS A 43 -3.44 -0.38 -8.35
C HIS A 43 -4.71 0.41 -8.02
N CYS A 44 -4.81 0.93 -6.80
CA CYS A 44 -6.00 1.62 -6.31
C CYS A 44 -5.68 3.04 -5.83
N PRO A 45 -6.71 3.88 -5.58
CA PRO A 45 -6.52 5.15 -4.92
C PRO A 45 -5.84 4.99 -3.56
N TRP A 46 -4.95 5.93 -3.27
CA TRP A 46 -4.14 5.89 -2.06
C TRP A 46 -3.92 7.29 -1.51
N ARG A 47 -3.61 7.37 -0.21
CA ARG A 47 -3.10 8.61 0.40
C ARG A 47 -2.03 8.31 1.43
N ILE A 48 -1.12 9.25 1.62
CA ILE A 48 -0.14 9.24 2.69
C ILE A 48 -0.49 10.34 3.70
N ARG A 49 -0.56 9.94 4.96
CA ARG A 49 -0.88 10.81 6.09
C ARG A 49 0.29 10.87 7.05
N HIS A 50 0.51 12.02 7.67
CA HIS A 50 1.40 12.15 8.82
C HIS A 50 0.61 12.66 10.01
N ALA A 51 0.59 11.88 11.09
CA ALA A 51 -0.35 12.08 12.20
C ALA A 51 -1.76 12.31 11.67
N ASN A 52 -2.33 13.51 11.85
CA ASN A 52 -3.69 13.85 11.45
C ASN A 52 -3.83 14.63 10.12
N LYS A 53 -2.76 14.75 9.33
CA LYS A 53 -2.75 15.57 8.09
C LYS A 53 -2.44 14.74 6.86
N ILE A 54 -3.22 14.91 5.80
CA ILE A 54 -2.91 14.35 4.49
C ILE A 54 -1.71 15.10 3.92
N LEU A 55 -0.68 14.38 3.52
CA LEU A 55 0.51 14.94 2.88
C LEU A 55 0.39 14.92 1.36
N MET A 56 -0.13 13.81 0.82
CA MET A 56 -0.25 13.56 -0.62
C MET A 56 -1.18 12.39 -0.89
N GLY A 57 -1.76 12.31 -2.08
CA GLY A 57 -2.49 11.13 -2.54
C GLY A 57 -2.46 10.93 -4.05
N SER A 58 -3.17 9.91 -4.51
CA SER A 58 -3.26 9.56 -5.94
C SER A 58 -3.73 10.71 -6.82
N ASP A 59 -4.64 11.57 -6.33
CA ASP A 59 -5.14 12.71 -7.10
C ASP A 59 -4.12 13.85 -7.25
N ASP A 60 -3.23 14.04 -6.26
CA ASP A 60 -2.12 14.98 -6.37
C ASP A 60 -1.11 14.50 -7.43
N LEU A 61 -0.90 13.19 -7.51
CA LEU A 61 -0.04 12.56 -8.53
C LEU A 61 -0.65 12.72 -9.93
N LYS A 62 -1.95 12.43 -10.09
CA LYS A 62 -2.68 12.67 -11.36
C LYS A 62 -2.63 14.12 -11.82
N ALA A 63 -2.74 15.04 -10.87
CA ALA A 63 -2.67 16.48 -11.14
C ALA A 63 -1.22 16.98 -11.34
N SER A 64 -0.23 16.08 -11.40
CA SER A 64 1.20 16.40 -11.53
C SER A 64 1.74 17.35 -10.45
N LYS A 65 1.10 17.40 -9.27
CA LYS A 65 1.54 18.21 -8.13
C LYS A 65 2.66 17.54 -7.34
N ILE A 66 2.76 16.22 -7.46
CA ILE A 66 3.80 15.39 -6.87
C ILE A 66 4.33 14.40 -7.90
N THR A 67 5.43 13.75 -7.57
CA THR A 67 6.08 12.71 -8.37
C THR A 67 6.23 11.43 -7.56
N TYR A 68 6.33 10.28 -8.23
CA TYR A 68 6.68 9.00 -7.60
C TYR A 68 7.96 9.10 -6.76
N ARG A 69 8.95 9.87 -7.22
CA ARG A 69 10.19 10.11 -6.48
C ARG A 69 9.95 10.74 -5.11
N GLN A 70 9.06 11.73 -5.00
CA GLN A 70 8.73 12.35 -3.71
C GLN A 70 8.06 11.37 -2.75
N ILE A 71 7.21 10.47 -3.27
CA ILE A 71 6.60 9.38 -2.48
C ILE A 71 7.68 8.44 -1.94
N TYR A 72 8.61 8.01 -2.79
CA TYR A 72 9.68 7.10 -2.40
C TYR A 72 10.67 7.74 -1.44
N ASP A 73 11.06 8.99 -1.68
CA ASP A 73 11.98 9.70 -0.79
C ASP A 73 11.35 9.93 0.60
N LEU A 74 10.02 10.11 0.68
CA LEU A 74 9.29 10.22 1.96
C LEU A 74 9.31 8.91 2.76
N LEU A 75 9.16 7.76 2.08
CA LEU A 75 9.05 6.45 2.72
C LEU A 75 10.38 5.70 2.82
N ARG A 76 11.43 6.15 2.12
CA ARG A 76 12.74 5.50 2.11
C ARG A 76 13.29 5.32 3.53
N ASN A 77 13.79 4.12 3.81
CA ASN A 77 14.35 3.70 5.10
C ASN A 77 13.37 3.67 6.27
N LYS A 78 12.09 4.02 6.05
CA LYS A 78 11.05 3.90 7.07
C LYS A 78 10.74 2.44 7.35
N LYS A 79 10.51 2.12 8.62
CA LYS A 79 10.14 0.78 9.07
C LYS A 79 8.65 0.68 9.20
N ILE A 80 8.07 -0.43 8.75
CA ILE A 80 6.68 -0.77 9.04
C ILE A 80 6.54 -1.04 10.54
N VAL A 81 5.60 -0.36 11.20
CA VAL A 81 5.29 -0.54 12.63
C VAL A 81 4.01 -1.33 12.85
N ASN A 82 3.03 -1.16 11.97
CA ASN A 82 1.76 -1.89 12.01
C ASN A 82 1.13 -1.93 10.62
N ILE A 83 0.27 -2.91 10.42
CA ILE A 83 -0.57 -3.02 9.23
C ILE A 83 -1.95 -3.43 9.68
N TYR A 84 -2.95 -2.74 9.16
CA TYR A 84 -4.34 -3.05 9.43
C TYR A 84 -5.10 -3.24 8.14
N LEU A 85 -5.98 -4.22 8.14
CA LEU A 85 -6.97 -4.44 7.11
C LEU A 85 -8.33 -4.03 7.66
N ASN A 86 -9.11 -3.33 6.85
CA ASN A 86 -10.55 -3.29 7.04
C ASN A 86 -11.11 -4.55 6.37
N ASP A 87 -11.74 -5.46 7.11
CA ASP A 87 -12.24 -6.74 6.55
C ASP A 87 -13.78 -6.81 6.52
N GLU A 88 -14.46 -5.79 7.06
CA GLU A 88 -15.92 -5.81 7.20
C GLU A 88 -16.69 -5.34 5.94
N LEU A 89 -16.08 -4.52 5.07
CA LEU A 89 -16.77 -3.91 3.90
C LEU A 89 -15.88 -3.67 2.67
N SER A 90 -14.57 -3.55 2.84
CA SER A 90 -13.63 -3.16 1.79
C SER A 90 -12.24 -3.63 2.18
N SER A 91 -11.46 -4.24 1.28
CA SER A 91 -10.05 -4.61 1.50
C SER A 91 -9.10 -3.41 1.62
N ASP A 92 -9.52 -2.34 2.31
CA ASP A 92 -8.69 -1.17 2.56
C ASP A 92 -7.51 -1.56 3.44
N LEU A 93 -6.30 -1.23 2.99
CA LEU A 93 -5.07 -1.56 3.67
C LEU A 93 -4.44 -0.30 4.26
N TYR A 94 -4.08 -0.37 5.53
CA TYR A 94 -3.45 0.73 6.27
C TYR A 94 -2.09 0.28 6.75
N ILE A 95 -1.01 0.84 6.20
CA ILE A 95 0.37 0.51 6.57
C ILE A 95 0.95 1.68 7.34
N GLY A 96 1.19 1.48 8.63
CA GLY A 96 1.87 2.44 9.48
C GLY A 96 3.37 2.27 9.41
N PHE A 97 4.07 3.39 9.26
CA PHE A 97 5.52 3.51 9.28
C PHE A 97 6.00 4.29 10.52
N ASP A 98 7.26 4.10 10.89
CA ASP A 98 7.90 4.87 11.95
C ASP A 98 7.88 6.39 11.66
N GLY A 99 7.74 7.18 12.72
CA GLY A 99 7.55 8.63 12.59
C GLY A 99 6.12 9.03 12.18
N ASN A 100 5.11 8.25 12.57
CA ASN A 100 3.67 8.57 12.41
C ASN A 100 3.21 8.78 10.97
N ILE A 101 3.86 8.12 10.01
CA ILE A 101 3.44 8.12 8.61
C ILE A 101 2.52 6.92 8.39
N ILE A 102 1.43 7.10 7.65
CA ILE A 102 0.48 6.04 7.31
C ILE A 102 0.23 6.10 5.81
N LEU A 103 0.45 4.97 5.12
CA LEU A 103 -0.05 4.74 3.77
C LEU A 103 -1.42 4.08 3.87
N GLU A 104 -2.41 4.66 3.22
CA GLU A 104 -3.78 4.16 3.18
C GLU A 104 -4.11 3.82 1.74
N LEU A 105 -4.48 2.57 1.49
CA LEU A 105 -4.92 2.05 0.21
C LEU A 105 -6.43 1.84 0.28
N PHE A 106 -7.17 2.41 -0.68
CA PHE A 106 -8.62 2.35 -0.69
C PHE A 106 -9.09 1.38 -1.77
N GLN A 107 -9.69 0.27 -1.34
CA GLN A 107 -10.36 -0.66 -2.22
C GLN A 107 -11.55 0.06 -2.84
N VAL A 108 -11.40 0.48 -4.10
CA VAL A 108 -12.54 0.85 -4.91
C VAL A 108 -12.91 -0.40 -5.70
N SER A 109 -14.16 -0.86 -5.58
CA SER A 109 -14.66 -2.00 -6.34
C SER A 109 -14.49 -1.73 -7.84
N SER A 110 -13.39 -2.25 -8.40
CA SER A 110 -12.97 -2.03 -9.78
C SER A 110 -12.82 -3.37 -10.48
N TRP A 111 -12.68 -3.37 -11.80
CA TRP A 111 -12.45 -4.58 -12.59
C TRP A 111 -11.07 -5.23 -12.34
N PHE A 112 -10.17 -4.53 -11.65
CA PHE A 112 -8.79 -4.96 -11.39
C PHE A 112 -8.54 -5.15 -9.88
N GLU A 113 -7.53 -5.95 -9.58
CA GLU A 113 -6.93 -6.10 -8.26
C GLU A 113 -6.50 -4.73 -7.73
N ALA A 114 -6.71 -4.46 -6.45
CA ALA A 114 -6.40 -3.15 -5.90
C ALA A 114 -4.99 -3.04 -5.32
N TRP A 115 -4.51 -4.13 -4.73
CA TRP A 115 -3.15 -4.26 -4.24
C TRP A 115 -2.76 -5.72 -4.15
N GLU A 116 -1.46 -5.96 -4.25
CA GLU A 116 -0.85 -7.27 -4.11
C GLU A 116 0.33 -7.20 -3.16
N LEU A 117 0.45 -8.17 -2.28
CA LEU A 117 1.60 -8.35 -1.41
C LEU A 117 2.32 -9.65 -1.80
N ARG A 118 3.51 -9.52 -2.37
CA ARG A 118 4.31 -10.63 -2.89
C ARG A 118 5.54 -10.86 -2.03
N GLU A 119 5.79 -12.09 -1.61
CA GLU A 119 7.08 -12.45 -1.00
C GLU A 119 8.17 -12.62 -2.06
N LEU A 120 9.36 -12.05 -1.83
CA LEU A 120 10.45 -11.98 -2.82
C LEU A 120 11.35 -13.22 -2.91
N ARG A 121 10.92 -14.37 -2.35
CA ARG A 121 11.65 -15.63 -2.43
C ARG A 121 11.20 -16.46 -3.64
N LEU A 122 12.01 -17.45 -4.04
CA LEU A 122 11.57 -18.48 -4.99
C LEU A 122 10.33 -19.18 -4.38
N ASP A 123 9.21 -19.20 -5.09
CA ASP A 123 7.90 -19.69 -4.61
C ASP A 123 7.33 -18.88 -3.42
N GLY A 124 7.49 -17.56 -3.47
CA GLY A 124 6.91 -16.64 -2.48
C GLY A 124 5.39 -16.59 -2.53
N HIS A 125 4.77 -16.53 -1.35
CA HIS A 125 3.32 -16.37 -1.21
C HIS A 125 2.88 -15.01 -1.78
N VAL A 126 1.79 -15.00 -2.54
CA VAL A 126 1.12 -13.79 -3.02
C VAL A 126 -0.26 -13.64 -2.36
N ILE A 127 -0.48 -12.48 -1.74
CA ILE A 127 -1.78 -12.08 -1.19
C ILE A 127 -2.35 -10.95 -2.03
N THR A 128 -3.56 -11.12 -2.54
CA THR A 128 -4.17 -10.20 -3.50
C THR A 128 -5.52 -9.72 -3.02
N ALA A 129 -5.78 -8.41 -3.12
CA ALA A 129 -7.12 -7.85 -2.95
C ALA A 129 -7.89 -7.86 -4.27
N LEU A 130 -8.79 -8.84 -4.41
CA LEU A 130 -9.59 -9.06 -5.61
C LEU A 130 -10.66 -7.97 -5.82
N PRO A 131 -11.15 -7.80 -7.07
CA PRO A 131 -12.39 -7.10 -7.35
C PRO A 131 -13.51 -7.48 -6.37
N GLY A 132 -14.24 -6.49 -5.86
CA GLY A 132 -15.30 -6.73 -4.86
C GLY A 132 -14.83 -6.79 -3.40
N GLY A 133 -13.52 -6.80 -3.15
CA GLY A 133 -12.97 -6.66 -1.79
C GLY A 133 -12.78 -7.98 -1.05
N GLU A 134 -12.68 -9.11 -1.76
CA GLU A 134 -12.21 -10.36 -1.19
C GLU A 134 -10.66 -10.40 -1.19
N LEU A 135 -10.08 -11.26 -0.35
CA LEU A 135 -8.66 -11.57 -0.38
C LEU A 135 -8.45 -12.96 -0.96
N ASP A 136 -7.46 -13.08 -1.84
CA ASP A 136 -6.97 -14.35 -2.37
C ASP A 136 -5.52 -14.58 -1.94
N GLU A 137 -5.16 -15.84 -1.69
CA GLU A 137 -3.87 -16.28 -1.15
C GLU A 137 -3.34 -17.44 -2.02
N LEU A 138 -2.25 -17.22 -2.75
CA LEU A 138 -1.62 -18.15 -3.71
C LEU A 138 -0.18 -18.52 -3.31
#